data_AF-A0A537XB58-F1
#
_entry.id   AF-A0A537XB58-F1
#
_cell.length_a   1.000
_cell.length_b   1.000
_cell.length_c   1.000
_cell.angle_alpha   90.00
_cell.angle_beta   90.00
_cell.angle_gamma   90.00
#
_symmetry.space_group_name_H-M   'P 1'
#
loop_
_entity.id
_entity.type
_entity.pdbx_description
1 polymer ?
#
loop_
_entity_poly.entity_id
_entity_poly.type
_entity_poly.pdbx_seq_one_letter_code
_entity_poly.pdbx_strand_id
1 'polypeptide(L)'
;MGSVVNINDVLDGYVALEVDCVDRLYLNAYVPKLQVAGQVVQFLVHHLGNPVPSPALFEQIGNRFRREVKAFAAEHEIPWLSLKKPDRSRWDDRKLDHVRPYLQAAEAEGRHGVVAIVATQEYQWVFGAKNRSDKPGVVSFDFVKEQRRVGAYYFYVLDADFGPGFIKVCTYFPYPAKVWLNGHEWAKRQAARAGIPFTALGNGFAACSDPGALQAICDRFGPGDIGRFFQRWASVIPTPFTPADRAAGYWWELSMRQVEVSKTLVFDDPRRARGFFEALVTDNVGIGRPEAVS
;
A
#
# COMPACT_ATOMS: atom_id res chain seq x y z
N MET A 1 13.18 -15.28 -49.32
CA MET A 1 13.52 -14.58 -48.05
C MET A 1 12.36 -14.81 -47.11
N GLY A 2 12.52 -15.68 -46.11
CA GLY A 2 11.47 -15.84 -45.10
C GLY A 2 11.40 -14.54 -44.30
N SER A 3 10.22 -13.90 -44.24
CA SER A 3 10.01 -12.80 -43.32
C SER A 3 10.31 -13.32 -41.92
N VAL A 4 11.14 -12.60 -41.18
CA VAL A 4 11.35 -12.88 -39.76
C VAL A 4 9.98 -12.69 -39.09
N VAL A 5 9.36 -13.79 -38.67
CA VAL A 5 8.12 -13.77 -37.92
C VAL A 5 8.38 -12.93 -36.68
N ASN A 6 7.75 -11.78 -36.59
CA ASN A 6 7.88 -10.93 -35.41
C ASN A 6 6.83 -11.32 -34.38
N ILE A 7 6.96 -10.82 -33.16
CA ILE A 7 6.08 -11.21 -32.05
C ILE A 7 4.61 -10.88 -32.33
N ASN A 8 4.31 -9.83 -33.09
CA ASN A 8 2.93 -9.47 -33.47
C ASN A 8 2.33 -10.52 -34.42
N ASP A 9 3.13 -11.07 -35.34
CA ASP A 9 2.68 -12.14 -36.25
C ASP A 9 2.39 -13.46 -35.49
N VAL A 10 3.02 -13.68 -34.33
CA VAL A 10 2.75 -14.82 -33.44
C VAL A 10 1.49 -14.59 -32.60
N LEU A 11 1.16 -13.33 -32.30
CA LEU A 11 0.01 -12.94 -31.48
C LEU A 11 -1.29 -12.83 -32.29
N ASP A 12 -1.21 -12.46 -33.56
CA ASP A 12 -2.37 -12.09 -34.36
C ASP A 12 -3.35 -13.27 -34.56
N GLY A 13 -4.61 -13.05 -34.15
CA GLY A 13 -5.68 -14.06 -34.21
C GLY A 13 -5.66 -15.15 -33.12
N TYR A 14 -4.71 -15.13 -32.18
CA TYR A 14 -4.55 -16.20 -31.19
C TYR A 14 -4.63 -15.76 -29.72
N VAL A 15 -4.76 -14.45 -29.49
CA VAL A 15 -5.02 -13.88 -28.17
C VAL A 15 -6.54 -13.78 -27.96
N ALA A 16 -7.05 -14.62 -27.06
CA ALA A 16 -8.46 -14.63 -26.67
C ALA A 16 -8.82 -13.50 -25.70
N LEU A 17 -7.84 -12.97 -24.95
CA LEU A 17 -7.99 -11.81 -24.08
C LEU A 17 -6.66 -11.07 -23.98
N GLU A 18 -6.70 -9.76 -24.20
CA GLU A 18 -5.61 -8.83 -23.91
C GLU A 18 -6.13 -7.74 -22.98
N VAL A 19 -5.45 -7.53 -21.85
CA VAL A 19 -5.80 -6.47 -20.89
C VAL A 19 -4.55 -5.85 -20.27
N ASP A 20 -4.40 -4.54 -20.39
CA ASP A 20 -3.41 -3.74 -19.65
C ASP A 20 -4.04 -3.20 -18.36
N CYS A 21 -3.39 -3.42 -17.22
CA CYS A 21 -3.93 -3.05 -15.91
C CYS A 21 -2.83 -2.64 -14.93
N VAL A 22 -3.16 -1.78 -13.97
CA VAL A 22 -2.36 -1.64 -12.75
C VAL A 22 -2.49 -2.91 -11.92
N ASP A 23 -1.37 -3.49 -11.51
CA ASP A 23 -1.36 -4.71 -10.72
C ASP A 23 -1.22 -4.39 -9.22
N ARG A 24 -0.06 -3.87 -8.83
CA ARG A 24 0.28 -3.59 -7.44
C ARG A 24 0.55 -2.12 -7.23
N LEU A 25 -0.17 -1.51 -6.30
CA LEU A 25 0.16 -0.20 -5.78
C LEU A 25 0.67 -0.34 -4.35
N TYR A 26 1.90 0.12 -4.12
CA TYR A 26 2.43 0.33 -2.80
C TYR A 26 2.88 1.79 -2.69
N LEU A 27 2.21 2.55 -1.83
CA LEU A 27 2.34 3.99 -1.72
C LEU A 27 2.95 4.35 -0.37
N ASN A 28 3.78 5.39 -0.33
CA ASN A 28 4.12 6.06 0.92
C ASN A 28 2.96 6.99 1.28
N ALA A 29 2.71 7.15 2.58
CA ALA A 29 1.89 8.20 3.14
C ALA A 29 2.77 9.00 4.12
N TYR A 30 3.07 10.25 3.78
CA TYR A 30 3.98 11.12 4.52
C TYR A 30 3.29 12.44 4.86
N VAL A 31 3.67 13.08 5.97
CA VAL A 31 3.07 14.38 6.36
C VAL A 31 3.97 15.50 5.84
N PRO A 32 3.58 16.27 4.80
CA PRO A 32 4.48 17.26 4.17
C PRO A 32 5.00 18.31 5.15
N LYS A 33 4.14 18.70 6.10
CA LYS A 33 4.47 19.66 7.18
C LYS A 33 5.33 19.08 8.30
N LEU A 34 5.87 17.85 8.19
CA LEU A 34 6.69 17.20 9.22
C LEU A 34 7.88 16.42 8.60
N GLN A 35 8.55 17.01 7.63
CA GLN A 35 9.70 16.41 6.93
C GLN A 35 11.07 16.92 7.39
N VAL A 36 11.15 18.10 8.01
CA VAL A 36 12.41 18.72 8.49
C VAL A 36 12.34 19.18 9.96
N ALA A 37 13.49 19.38 10.60
CA ALA A 37 13.59 19.71 12.03
C ALA A 37 12.80 20.96 12.44
N GLY A 38 12.89 22.04 11.66
CA GLY A 38 12.16 23.29 11.95
C GLY A 38 10.64 23.09 11.96
N GLN A 39 10.13 22.21 11.11
CA GLN A 39 8.70 21.87 11.08
C GLN A 39 8.23 21.11 12.32
N VAL A 40 9.12 20.33 12.95
CA VAL A 40 8.84 19.68 14.24
C VAL A 40 8.60 20.73 15.32
N VAL A 41 9.44 21.76 15.36
CA VAL A 41 9.27 22.89 16.29
C VAL A 41 7.95 23.61 16.01
N GLN A 42 7.62 23.84 14.73
CA GLN A 42 6.34 24.41 14.32
C GLN A 42 5.14 23.62 14.83
N PHE A 43 5.18 22.30 14.70
CA PHE A 43 4.12 21.44 15.20
C PHE A 43 4.02 21.46 16.73
N LEU A 44 5.12 21.27 17.45
CA LEU A 44 5.09 21.12 18.91
C LEU A 44 4.79 22.43 19.64
N VAL A 45 5.34 23.56 19.18
CA VAL A 45 5.23 24.85 19.87
C VAL A 45 4.07 25.67 19.33
N HIS A 46 4.07 25.93 18.02
CA HIS A 46 3.11 26.88 17.44
C HIS A 46 1.73 26.27 17.23
N HIS A 47 1.65 25.00 16.84
CA HIS A 47 0.37 24.32 16.62
C HIS A 47 -0.18 23.69 17.92
N LEU A 48 0.63 22.90 18.64
CA LEU A 48 0.18 22.26 19.88
C LEU A 48 0.26 23.19 21.11
N GLY A 49 0.83 24.39 20.98
CA GLY A 49 0.87 25.39 22.06
C GLY A 49 1.83 25.08 23.20
N ASN A 50 2.79 24.15 23.03
CA ASN A 50 3.70 23.80 24.11
C ASN A 50 4.79 24.87 24.28
N PRO A 51 5.21 25.20 25.52
CA PRO A 51 6.23 26.21 25.77
C PRO A 51 7.61 25.80 25.23
N VAL A 52 7.88 24.50 25.10
CA VAL A 52 9.13 23.95 24.58
C VAL A 52 8.85 22.75 23.65
N PRO A 53 9.64 22.56 22.59
CA PRO A 53 9.50 21.42 21.70
C PRO A 53 10.14 20.17 22.33
N SER A 54 9.50 19.57 23.34
CA SER A 54 10.02 18.41 24.05
C SER A 54 9.75 17.09 23.31
N PRO A 55 10.73 16.17 23.17
CA PRO A 55 10.49 14.85 22.58
C PRO A 55 9.56 13.96 23.40
N ALA A 56 9.32 14.29 24.68
CA ALA A 56 8.32 13.60 25.50
C ALA A 56 6.91 13.69 24.88
N LEU A 57 6.63 14.74 24.10
CA LEU A 57 5.37 14.92 23.39
C LEU A 57 5.16 13.84 22.31
N PHE A 58 6.23 13.33 21.68
CA PHE A 58 6.12 12.22 20.71
C PHE A 58 5.62 10.95 21.38
N GLU A 59 6.09 10.68 22.60
CA GLU A 59 5.68 9.53 23.38
C GLU A 59 4.23 9.67 23.83
N GLN A 60 3.81 10.84 24.30
CA GLN A 60 2.42 11.08 24.69
C GLN A 60 1.44 10.83 23.54
N ILE A 61 1.70 11.43 22.36
CA ILE A 61 0.86 11.23 21.16
C ILE A 61 0.90 9.76 20.72
N GLY A 62 2.10 9.15 20.70
CA GLY A 62 2.26 7.75 20.34
C GLY A 62 1.52 6.79 21.28
N ASN A 63 1.55 7.04 22.60
CA ASN A 63 0.87 6.22 23.60
C ASN A 63 -0.65 6.39 23.54
N ARG A 64 -1.13 7.61 23.30
CA ARG A 64 -2.55 7.85 23.00
C ARG A 64 -2.99 7.03 21.79
N PHE A 65 -2.26 7.15 20.68
CA PHE A 65 -2.55 6.42 19.44
C PHE A 65 -2.57 4.89 19.67
N ARG A 66 -1.56 4.32 20.34
CA ARG A 66 -1.54 2.88 20.65
C ARG A 66 -2.75 2.43 21.48
N ARG A 67 -3.17 3.24 22.45
CA ARG A 67 -4.37 2.96 23.26
C ARG A 67 -5.64 3.00 22.41
N GLU A 68 -5.79 4.01 21.57
CA GLU A 68 -6.94 4.15 20.67
C GLU A 68 -7.02 2.98 19.68
N VAL A 69 -5.90 2.52 19.12
CA VAL A 69 -5.89 1.34 18.23
C VAL A 69 -6.30 0.06 18.96
N LYS A 70 -5.87 -0.13 20.21
CA LYS A 70 -6.32 -1.26 21.03
C LYS A 70 -7.81 -1.18 21.37
N ALA A 71 -8.30 0.01 21.72
CA ALA A 71 -9.70 0.24 22.02
C ALA A 71 -10.58 -0.03 20.79
N PHE A 72 -10.20 0.51 19.63
CA PHE A 72 -10.85 0.26 18.35
C PHE A 72 -10.88 -1.23 17.99
N ALA A 73 -9.78 -1.96 18.19
CA ALA A 73 -9.76 -3.40 17.95
C ALA A 73 -10.74 -4.16 18.87
N ALA A 74 -10.83 -3.77 20.15
CA ALA A 74 -11.74 -4.41 21.10
C ALA A 74 -13.20 -4.06 20.83
N GLU A 75 -13.51 -2.79 20.54
CA GLU A 75 -14.86 -2.29 20.26
C GLU A 75 -15.48 -2.93 19.02
N HIS A 76 -14.68 -3.14 17.98
CA HIS A 76 -15.13 -3.74 16.72
C HIS A 76 -14.81 -5.24 16.61
N GLU A 77 -14.39 -5.88 17.69
CA GLU A 77 -14.02 -7.30 17.75
C GLU A 77 -13.01 -7.71 16.65
N ILE A 78 -12.09 -6.80 16.30
CA ILE A 78 -11.13 -7.00 15.22
C ILE A 78 -9.99 -7.90 15.71
N PRO A 79 -9.70 -9.00 15.00
CA PRO A 79 -8.57 -9.88 15.30
C PRO A 79 -7.23 -9.12 15.39
N TRP A 80 -6.56 -9.26 16.54
CA TRP A 80 -5.25 -8.68 16.80
C TRP A 80 -4.14 -9.71 16.58
N LEU A 81 -3.36 -9.54 15.51
CA LEU A 81 -2.29 -10.46 15.15
C LEU A 81 -0.93 -9.91 15.57
N SER A 82 -0.34 -10.55 16.59
CA SER A 82 1.04 -10.29 17.01
C SER A 82 1.99 -11.26 16.32
N LEU A 83 2.43 -10.91 15.12
CA LEU A 83 3.31 -11.76 14.33
C LEU A 83 4.77 -11.66 14.84
N LYS A 84 5.43 -12.82 14.96
CA LYS A 84 6.87 -12.88 15.23
C LYS A 84 7.66 -12.33 14.04
N LYS A 85 8.98 -12.17 14.21
CA LYS A 85 9.87 -11.80 13.10
C LYS A 85 9.65 -12.83 11.97
N PRO A 86 9.29 -12.40 10.75
CA PRO A 86 9.03 -13.32 9.66
C PRO A 86 10.30 -14.12 9.35
N ASP A 87 10.14 -15.42 9.17
CA ASP A 87 11.20 -16.30 8.72
C ASP A 87 11.46 -16.02 7.23
N ARG A 88 12.54 -15.29 6.96
CA ARG A 88 12.89 -14.88 5.59
C ARG A 88 13.47 -16.01 4.74
N SER A 89 13.69 -17.20 5.31
CA SER A 89 14.01 -18.41 4.53
C SER A 89 12.77 -19.02 3.89
N ARG A 90 11.58 -18.62 4.35
CA ARG A 90 10.28 -19.10 3.91
C ARG A 90 9.57 -18.03 3.08
N TRP A 91 9.17 -18.39 1.87
CA TRP A 91 8.42 -17.49 0.99
C TRP A 91 6.94 -17.33 1.41
N ASP A 92 6.45 -18.25 2.25
CA ASP A 92 5.06 -18.39 2.70
C ASP A 92 4.76 -17.80 4.09
N ASP A 93 5.71 -17.09 4.71
CA ASP A 93 5.53 -16.41 6.01
C ASP A 93 5.33 -14.89 5.83
N ARG A 94 4.47 -14.50 4.87
CA ARG A 94 4.13 -13.08 4.69
C ARG A 94 2.97 -12.72 5.61
N LYS A 95 2.95 -11.48 6.09
CA LYS A 95 1.84 -10.94 6.89
C LYS A 95 0.46 -11.19 6.25
N LEU A 96 0.39 -11.10 4.91
CA LEU A 96 -0.83 -11.34 4.15
C LEU A 96 -1.30 -12.80 4.23
N ASP A 97 -0.40 -13.78 4.31
CA ASP A 97 -0.76 -15.19 4.42
C ASP A 97 -1.51 -15.46 5.75
N HIS A 98 -1.07 -14.83 6.85
CA HIS A 98 -1.75 -14.87 8.15
C HIS A 98 -3.11 -14.16 8.19
N VAL A 99 -3.29 -13.14 7.34
CA VAL A 99 -4.54 -12.35 7.29
C VAL A 99 -5.57 -12.95 6.33
N ARG A 100 -5.14 -13.77 5.37
CA ARG A 100 -5.99 -14.32 4.31
C ARG A 100 -7.27 -15.01 4.82
N PRO A 101 -7.25 -15.83 5.89
CA PRO A 101 -8.48 -16.44 6.39
C PRO A 101 -9.54 -15.41 6.81
N TYR A 102 -9.13 -14.29 7.39
CA TYR A 102 -10.04 -13.22 7.82
C TYR A 102 -10.62 -12.44 6.64
N LEU A 103 -9.83 -12.21 5.59
CA LEU A 103 -10.31 -11.63 4.34
C LEU A 103 -11.33 -12.55 3.65
N GLN A 104 -11.05 -13.85 3.60
CA GLN A 104 -11.95 -14.85 3.00
C GLN A 104 -13.27 -14.98 3.75
N ALA A 105 -13.22 -14.99 5.10
CA ALA A 105 -14.43 -14.99 5.92
C ALA A 105 -15.27 -13.73 5.68
N ALA A 106 -14.64 -12.56 5.68
CA ALA A 106 -15.34 -11.30 5.42
C ALA A 106 -15.94 -11.25 4.00
N GLU A 107 -15.26 -11.78 2.99
CA GLU A 107 -15.78 -11.90 1.62
C GLU A 107 -17.03 -12.81 1.57
N ALA A 108 -16.96 -13.98 2.21
CA ALA A 108 -18.08 -14.92 2.28
C ALA A 108 -19.30 -14.34 3.02
N GLU A 109 -19.07 -13.48 4.00
CA GLU A 109 -20.10 -12.77 4.76
C GLU A 109 -20.62 -11.50 4.04
N GLY A 110 -19.99 -11.08 2.94
CA GLY A 110 -20.26 -9.79 2.30
C GLY A 110 -19.95 -8.57 3.20
N ARG A 111 -19.06 -8.75 4.18
CA ARG A 111 -18.74 -7.74 5.20
C ARG A 111 -17.54 -6.91 4.79
N HIS A 112 -17.74 -5.61 4.62
CA HIS A 112 -16.65 -4.65 4.34
C HIS A 112 -16.21 -3.96 5.63
N GLY A 113 -14.90 -3.81 5.83
CA GLY A 113 -14.36 -3.33 7.10
C GLY A 113 -12.87 -3.61 7.29
N VAL A 114 -12.34 -3.18 8.44
CA VAL A 114 -11.05 -3.68 8.93
C VAL A 114 -11.27 -5.12 9.40
N VAL A 115 -10.58 -6.07 8.77
CA VAL A 115 -10.75 -7.51 9.03
C VAL A 115 -9.70 -8.07 9.99
N ALA A 116 -8.56 -7.41 10.10
CA ALA A 116 -7.49 -7.77 11.04
C ALA A 116 -6.54 -6.58 11.26
N ILE A 117 -5.96 -6.50 12.45
CA ILE A 117 -4.86 -5.58 12.76
C ILE A 117 -3.61 -6.40 13.04
N VAL A 118 -2.57 -6.20 12.23
CA VAL A 118 -1.25 -6.80 12.47
C VAL A 118 -0.36 -5.78 13.18
N ALA A 119 0.07 -6.11 14.40
CA ALA A 119 1.02 -5.33 15.17
C ALA A 119 2.44 -5.86 14.97
N THR A 120 3.37 -4.98 14.60
CA THR A 120 4.77 -5.36 14.33
C THR A 120 5.74 -4.24 14.70
N GLN A 121 7.04 -4.49 14.55
CA GLN A 121 8.09 -3.49 14.70
C GLN A 121 8.99 -3.48 13.47
N GLU A 122 9.23 -2.30 12.91
CA GLU A 122 10.00 -2.13 11.67
C GLU A 122 10.92 -0.91 11.76
N TYR A 123 12.04 -0.95 11.02
CA TYR A 123 12.89 0.22 10.87
C TYR A 123 12.19 1.26 10.00
N GLN A 124 12.17 2.50 10.47
CA GLN A 124 11.60 3.65 9.77
C GLN A 124 12.42 4.90 10.04
N TRP A 125 12.39 5.83 9.09
CA TRP A 125 12.90 7.19 9.29
C TRP A 125 11.95 7.97 10.19
N VAL A 126 12.46 8.40 11.33
CA VAL A 126 11.71 9.12 12.37
C VAL A 126 12.55 10.28 12.91
N PHE A 127 11.95 11.17 13.69
CA PHE A 127 12.72 12.20 14.39
C PHE A 127 13.16 11.73 15.77
N GLY A 128 14.47 11.68 15.98
CA GLY A 128 15.06 11.69 17.30
C GLY A 128 15.26 13.13 17.78
N ALA A 129 15.48 13.29 19.08
CA ALA A 129 15.87 14.56 19.68
C ALA A 129 17.13 14.37 20.54
N LYS A 130 18.02 15.35 20.50
CA LYS A 130 19.21 15.43 21.35
C LYS A 130 19.15 16.72 22.15
N ASN A 131 19.34 16.67 23.47
CA ASN A 131 19.48 17.89 24.24
C ASN A 131 20.84 18.52 23.90
N ARG A 132 20.83 19.74 23.39
CA ARG A 132 22.03 20.50 23.01
C ARG A 132 22.63 21.27 24.19
N SER A 133 21.91 21.38 25.30
CA SER A 133 22.41 22.06 26.49
C SER A 133 23.44 21.20 27.21
N ASP A 134 24.61 21.78 27.45
CA ASP A 134 25.66 21.28 28.33
C ASP A 134 25.32 21.45 29.82
N LYS A 135 24.37 22.33 30.14
CA LYS A 135 23.87 22.55 31.49
C LYS A 135 22.76 21.55 31.86
N PRO A 136 22.92 20.76 32.94
CA PRO A 136 21.86 19.91 33.46
C PRO A 136 20.59 20.69 33.76
N GLY A 137 19.42 20.12 33.43
CA GLY A 137 18.12 20.74 33.69
C GLY A 137 17.68 21.81 32.68
N VAL A 138 18.55 22.27 31.80
CA VAL A 138 18.17 23.18 30.71
C VAL A 138 17.68 22.38 29.51
N VAL A 139 16.51 22.77 29.00
CA VAL A 139 15.80 22.04 27.95
C VAL A 139 15.97 22.77 26.62
N SER A 140 16.83 22.22 25.75
CA SER A 140 17.03 22.76 24.41
C SER A 140 17.32 21.62 23.44
N PHE A 141 16.42 21.35 22.48
CA PHE A 141 16.53 20.14 21.66
C PHE A 141 16.87 20.43 20.20
N ASP A 142 17.78 19.63 19.65
CA ASP A 142 17.98 19.48 18.21
C ASP A 142 17.27 18.22 17.73
N PHE A 143 16.49 18.35 16.64
CA PHE A 143 15.77 17.24 16.02
C PHE A 143 16.53 16.72 14.80
N VAL A 144 16.71 15.39 14.76
CA VAL A 144 17.45 14.72 13.68
C VAL A 144 16.61 13.59 13.10
N LYS A 145 16.64 13.45 11.77
CA LYS A 145 15.98 12.34 11.09
C LYS A 145 16.93 11.14 11.08
N GLU A 146 16.47 10.03 11.64
CA GLU A 146 17.29 8.83 11.79
C GLU A 146 16.44 7.56 11.69
N GLN A 147 17.08 6.45 11.35
CA GLN A 147 16.38 5.17 11.32
C GLN A 147 16.29 4.59 12.73
N ARG A 148 15.07 4.34 13.19
CA ARG A 148 14.82 3.60 14.43
C ARG A 148 13.84 2.48 14.19
N ARG A 149 13.95 1.42 14.98
CA ARG A 149 12.95 0.37 15.03
C ARG A 149 11.75 0.87 15.84
N VAL A 150 10.60 0.98 15.20
CA VAL A 150 9.37 1.54 15.79
C VAL A 150 8.20 0.58 15.61
N GLY A 151 7.23 0.64 16.50
CA GLY A 151 5.98 -0.12 16.33
C GLY A 151 5.19 0.37 15.12
N ALA A 152 4.53 -0.53 14.42
CA ALA A 152 3.64 -0.25 13.31
C ALA A 152 2.38 -1.13 13.38
N TYR A 153 1.25 -0.55 12.99
CA TYR A 153 -0.02 -1.25 12.83
C TYR A 153 -0.38 -1.32 11.35
N TYR A 154 -0.70 -2.50 10.87
CA TYR A 154 -1.30 -2.72 9.56
C TYR A 154 -2.78 -2.99 9.77
N PHE A 155 -3.62 -2.07 9.31
CA PHE A 155 -5.06 -2.22 9.24
C PHE A 155 -5.38 -2.88 7.91
N TYR A 156 -5.58 -4.19 7.91
CA TYR A 156 -6.01 -4.91 6.72
C TYR A 156 -7.52 -4.72 6.57
N VAL A 157 -7.93 -4.31 5.38
CA VAL A 157 -9.31 -3.98 5.05
C VAL A 157 -9.80 -4.85 3.91
N LEU A 158 -11.10 -5.19 3.97
CA LEU A 158 -11.84 -5.61 2.80
C LEU A 158 -12.71 -4.44 2.34
N ASP A 159 -12.30 -3.79 1.25
CA ASP A 159 -12.98 -2.63 0.68
C ASP A 159 -13.96 -3.04 -0.41
N ALA A 160 -15.12 -2.37 -0.47
CA ALA A 160 -16.15 -2.67 -1.45
C ALA A 160 -15.69 -2.46 -2.90
N ASP A 161 -14.83 -1.47 -3.15
CA ASP A 161 -14.36 -1.07 -4.48
C ASP A 161 -13.06 -1.80 -4.86
N PHE A 162 -12.14 -1.96 -3.91
CA PHE A 162 -10.79 -2.50 -4.14
C PHE A 162 -10.61 -3.96 -3.72
N GLY A 163 -11.48 -4.49 -2.88
CA GLY A 163 -11.25 -5.77 -2.22
C GLY A 163 -10.14 -5.67 -1.16
N PRO A 164 -9.29 -6.69 -1.03
CA PRO A 164 -8.23 -6.69 -0.03
C PRO A 164 -7.25 -5.51 -0.19
N GLY A 165 -7.01 -4.79 0.91
CA GLY A 165 -6.04 -3.70 0.98
C GLY A 165 -5.46 -3.55 2.38
N PHE A 166 -4.48 -2.66 2.55
CA PHE A 166 -4.11 -2.22 3.90
C PHE A 166 -3.66 -0.76 3.98
N ILE A 167 -3.87 -0.17 5.15
CA ILE A 167 -3.16 1.03 5.60
C ILE A 167 -2.23 0.63 6.74
N LYS A 168 -0.95 0.94 6.61
CA LYS A 168 0.05 0.82 7.66
C LYS A 168 0.26 2.19 8.30
N VAL A 169 0.25 2.28 9.62
CA VAL A 169 0.62 3.50 10.36
C VAL A 169 1.67 3.17 11.42
N CYS A 170 2.79 3.88 11.39
CA CYS A 170 3.81 3.77 12.44
C CYS A 170 3.42 4.55 13.70
N THR A 171 3.88 4.06 14.84
CA THR A 171 3.49 4.55 16.18
C THR A 171 4.43 5.62 16.76
N TYR A 172 5.36 6.11 15.96
CA TYR A 172 6.35 7.09 16.39
C TYR A 172 6.47 8.21 15.36
N PHE A 173 6.73 9.41 15.85
CA PHE A 173 6.73 10.65 15.08
C PHE A 173 7.77 10.62 13.92
N PRO A 174 7.44 11.06 12.69
CA PRO A 174 6.23 11.78 12.27
C PRO A 174 5.11 10.85 11.76
N TYR A 175 5.05 9.61 12.27
CA TYR A 175 4.05 8.60 11.95
C TYR A 175 4.02 8.24 10.45
N PRO A 176 5.16 7.81 9.86
CA PRO A 176 5.17 7.38 8.47
C PRO A 176 4.15 6.26 8.25
N ALA A 177 3.38 6.38 7.18
CA ALA A 177 2.33 5.45 6.83
C ALA A 177 2.58 4.89 5.42
N LYS A 178 1.88 3.80 5.09
CA LYS A 178 1.91 3.20 3.75
C LYS A 178 0.55 2.65 3.38
N VAL A 179 0.25 2.67 2.10
CA VAL A 179 -1.00 2.10 1.56
C VAL A 179 -0.65 1.03 0.54
N TRP A 180 -1.36 -0.09 0.58
CA TRP A 180 -1.27 -1.12 -0.44
C TRP A 180 -2.65 -1.41 -1.02
N LEU A 181 -2.71 -1.47 -2.36
CA LEU A 181 -3.91 -1.75 -3.15
C LEU A 181 -3.54 -2.72 -4.28
N ASN A 182 -4.52 -3.51 -4.71
CA ASN A 182 -4.43 -4.36 -5.90
C ASN A 182 -5.37 -3.81 -6.98
N GLY A 183 -4.83 -3.47 -8.14
CA GLY A 183 -5.61 -2.89 -9.25
C GLY A 183 -6.44 -3.92 -10.00
N HIS A 184 -5.98 -5.18 -10.09
CA HIS A 184 -6.79 -6.28 -10.63
C HIS A 184 -8.04 -6.55 -9.80
N GLU A 185 -7.93 -6.59 -8.48
CA GLU A 185 -9.09 -6.78 -7.59
C GLU A 185 -10.08 -5.62 -7.70
N TRP A 186 -9.57 -4.39 -7.83
CA TRP A 186 -10.42 -3.25 -8.16
C TRP A 186 -11.12 -3.43 -9.51
N ALA A 187 -10.38 -3.78 -10.57
CA ALA A 187 -10.94 -3.95 -11.91
C ALA A 187 -12.01 -5.05 -11.96
N LYS A 188 -11.77 -6.20 -11.31
CA LYS A 188 -12.76 -7.28 -11.18
C LYS A 188 -14.05 -6.81 -10.51
N ARG A 189 -13.94 -6.05 -9.42
CA ARG A 189 -15.11 -5.50 -8.71
C ARG A 189 -15.86 -4.48 -9.55
N GLN A 190 -15.14 -3.63 -10.28
CA GLN A 190 -15.75 -2.69 -11.21
C GLN A 190 -16.45 -3.39 -12.38
N ALA A 191 -15.85 -4.45 -12.94
CA ALA A 191 -16.45 -5.26 -14.01
C ALA A 191 -17.71 -5.98 -13.52
N ALA A 192 -17.66 -6.57 -12.32
CA ALA A 192 -18.83 -7.20 -11.71
C ALA A 192 -19.99 -6.22 -11.50
N ARG A 193 -19.69 -4.99 -11.03
CA ARG A 193 -20.70 -3.92 -10.87
C ARG A 193 -21.26 -3.42 -12.19
N ALA A 194 -20.45 -3.40 -13.24
CA ALA A 194 -20.89 -3.07 -14.59
C ALA A 194 -21.67 -4.21 -15.25
N GLY A 195 -21.81 -5.37 -14.58
CA GLY A 195 -22.49 -6.54 -15.13
C GLY A 195 -21.75 -7.19 -16.29
N ILE A 196 -20.42 -7.03 -16.37
CA ILE A 196 -19.57 -7.63 -17.40
C ILE A 196 -19.18 -9.05 -16.96
N PRO A 197 -19.62 -10.11 -17.66
CA PRO A 197 -19.19 -11.48 -17.36
C PRO A 197 -17.69 -11.69 -17.60
N PHE A 198 -16.99 -12.20 -16.59
CA PHE A 198 -15.58 -12.59 -16.68
C PHE A 198 -15.30 -13.84 -15.82
N THR A 199 -14.21 -14.53 -16.13
CA THR A 199 -13.65 -15.61 -15.31
C THR A 199 -12.40 -15.09 -14.60
N ALA A 200 -12.41 -15.07 -13.27
CA ALA A 200 -11.29 -14.54 -12.48
C ALA A 200 -10.10 -15.52 -12.43
N LEU A 201 -8.88 -14.99 -12.44
CA LEU A 201 -7.68 -15.68 -11.94
C LEU A 201 -7.28 -15.11 -10.58
N GLY A 202 -6.37 -15.78 -9.87
CA GLY A 202 -5.85 -15.29 -8.59
C GLY A 202 -5.29 -13.86 -8.66
N ASN A 203 -4.58 -13.52 -9.74
CA ASN A 203 -4.13 -12.16 -10.04
C ASN A 203 -4.26 -11.89 -11.55
N GLY A 204 -5.48 -11.56 -12.00
CA GLY A 204 -5.79 -11.34 -13.42
C GLY A 204 -7.15 -11.89 -13.85
N PHE A 205 -7.34 -12.01 -15.16
CA PHE A 205 -8.56 -12.46 -15.82
C PHE A 205 -8.24 -13.64 -16.75
N ALA A 206 -9.02 -14.71 -16.69
CA ALA A 206 -8.89 -15.86 -17.60
C ALA A 206 -9.72 -15.67 -18.87
N ALA A 207 -10.86 -14.99 -18.77
CA ALA A 207 -11.73 -14.70 -19.90
C ALA A 207 -12.61 -13.49 -19.56
N CYS A 208 -13.03 -12.74 -20.58
CA CYS A 208 -14.01 -11.68 -20.47
C CYS A 208 -14.90 -11.72 -21.72
N SER A 209 -16.21 -11.56 -21.54
CA SER A 209 -17.16 -11.48 -22.66
C SER A 209 -17.09 -10.15 -23.43
N ASP A 210 -16.60 -9.09 -22.79
CA ASP A 210 -16.34 -7.78 -23.40
C ASP A 210 -14.95 -7.28 -22.98
N PRO A 211 -13.87 -7.68 -23.68
CA PRO A 211 -12.51 -7.21 -23.43
C PRO A 211 -12.36 -5.69 -23.54
N GLY A 212 -13.09 -5.05 -24.47
CA GLY A 212 -13.02 -3.61 -24.69
C GLY A 212 -13.57 -2.81 -23.50
N ALA A 213 -14.73 -3.22 -22.97
CA ALA A 213 -15.29 -2.61 -21.77
C ALA A 213 -14.43 -2.88 -20.52
N LEU A 214 -13.82 -4.07 -20.42
CA LEU A 214 -12.87 -4.38 -19.35
C LEU A 214 -11.62 -3.49 -19.44
N GLN A 215 -11.06 -3.30 -20.63
CA GLN A 215 -9.92 -2.40 -20.82
C GLN A 215 -10.28 -0.96 -20.45
N ALA A 216 -11.46 -0.47 -20.84
CA ALA A 216 -11.92 0.87 -20.45
C ALA A 216 -12.07 1.04 -18.91
N ILE A 217 -12.39 -0.04 -18.18
CA ILE A 217 -12.36 -0.05 -16.71
C ILE A 217 -10.93 0.07 -16.20
N CYS A 218 -9.98 -0.66 -16.77
CA CYS A 218 -8.58 -0.57 -16.37
C CYS A 218 -7.99 0.83 -16.66
N ASP A 219 -8.30 1.40 -17.83
CA ASP A 219 -7.77 2.69 -18.28
C ASP A 219 -8.28 3.87 -17.44
N ARG A 220 -9.49 3.80 -16.90
CA ARG A 220 -10.04 4.88 -16.05
C ARG A 220 -9.48 4.86 -14.62
N PHE A 221 -8.81 3.79 -14.21
CA PHE A 221 -8.28 3.66 -12.86
C PHE A 221 -7.27 4.78 -12.58
N GLY A 222 -7.51 5.58 -11.54
CA GLY A 222 -6.73 6.80 -11.34
C GLY A 222 -6.53 7.22 -9.89
N PRO A 223 -5.82 8.35 -9.68
CA PRO A 223 -5.52 8.87 -8.35
C PRO A 223 -6.78 9.19 -7.53
N GLY A 224 -7.90 9.49 -8.18
CA GLY A 224 -9.19 9.69 -7.50
C GLY A 224 -9.69 8.45 -6.77
N ASP A 225 -9.52 7.26 -7.35
CA ASP A 225 -9.90 5.98 -6.71
C ASP A 225 -9.04 5.70 -5.50
N ILE A 226 -7.73 5.86 -5.65
CA ILE A 226 -6.74 5.69 -4.58
C ILE A 226 -7.02 6.67 -3.43
N GLY A 227 -7.29 7.94 -3.76
CA GLY A 227 -7.61 8.98 -2.81
C GLY A 227 -8.89 8.68 -2.02
N ARG A 228 -9.95 8.23 -2.70
CA ARG A 228 -11.21 7.82 -2.03
C ARG A 228 -11.00 6.66 -1.07
N PHE A 229 -10.27 5.62 -1.48
CA PHE A 229 -9.92 4.52 -0.60
C PHE A 229 -9.20 5.03 0.66
N PHE A 230 -8.15 5.83 0.46
CA PHE A 230 -7.31 6.28 1.57
C PHE A 230 -8.11 7.15 2.55
N GLN A 231 -8.88 8.12 2.06
CA GLN A 231 -9.67 9.00 2.92
C GLN A 231 -10.77 8.23 3.66
N ARG A 232 -11.48 7.30 2.98
CA ARG A 232 -12.52 6.46 3.59
C ARG A 232 -11.98 5.67 4.78
N TRP A 233 -10.86 4.98 4.59
CA TRP A 233 -10.32 4.15 5.67
C TRP A 233 -9.59 4.97 6.73
N ALA A 234 -8.93 6.08 6.36
CA ALA A 234 -8.28 6.98 7.32
C ALA A 234 -9.26 7.83 8.17
N SER A 235 -10.54 7.89 7.78
CA SER A 235 -11.62 8.42 8.64
C SER A 235 -12.19 7.38 9.61
N VAL A 236 -11.99 6.10 9.36
CA VAL A 236 -12.48 4.99 10.20
C VAL A 236 -11.44 4.55 11.22
N ILE A 237 -10.19 4.35 10.79
CA ILE A 237 -9.14 3.86 11.69
C ILE A 237 -8.65 4.96 12.63
N PRO A 238 -8.22 4.62 13.86
CA PRO A 238 -7.56 5.58 14.73
C PRO A 238 -6.29 6.15 14.09
N THR A 239 -5.95 7.39 14.43
CA THR A 239 -4.75 8.06 13.90
C THR A 239 -4.05 8.88 14.98
N PRO A 240 -2.73 9.08 14.91
CA PRO A 240 -1.99 9.90 15.84
C PRO A 240 -2.29 11.40 15.71
N PHE A 241 -3.02 11.84 14.69
CA PHE A 241 -3.44 13.22 14.49
C PHE A 241 -4.89 13.42 14.92
N THR A 242 -5.11 14.39 15.81
CA THR A 242 -6.42 14.84 16.25
C THR A 242 -7.17 15.58 15.13
N PRO A 243 -8.49 15.77 15.23
CA PRO A 243 -9.23 16.60 14.27
C PRO A 243 -8.65 18.00 14.09
N ALA A 244 -8.14 18.62 15.16
CA ALA A 244 -7.49 19.93 15.10
C ALA A 244 -6.16 19.88 14.33
N ASP A 245 -5.35 18.83 14.51
CA ASP A 245 -4.12 18.62 13.74
C ASP A 245 -4.43 18.51 12.24
N ARG A 246 -5.46 17.71 11.90
CA ARG A 246 -5.90 17.53 10.52
C ARG A 246 -6.37 18.84 9.88
N ALA A 247 -7.19 19.62 10.60
CA ALA A 247 -7.68 20.92 10.14
C ALA A 247 -6.54 21.94 9.90
N ALA A 248 -5.46 21.84 10.67
CA ALA A 248 -4.25 22.65 10.49
C ALA A 248 -3.30 22.13 9.39
N GLY A 249 -3.71 21.10 8.63
CA GLY A 249 -2.94 20.53 7.53
C GLY A 249 -1.85 19.54 7.94
N TYR A 250 -1.84 19.07 9.19
CA TYR A 250 -0.99 17.95 9.63
C TYR A 250 -1.66 16.63 9.24
N TRP A 251 -1.67 16.36 7.93
CA TRP A 251 -2.24 15.16 7.36
C TRP A 251 -1.30 14.52 6.34
N TRP A 252 -1.54 13.25 6.05
CA TRP A 252 -0.73 12.52 5.08
C TRP A 252 -1.11 12.87 3.64
N GLU A 253 -0.09 12.97 2.81
CA GLU A 253 -0.18 12.90 1.36
C GLU A 253 0.41 11.60 0.84
N LEU A 254 -0.15 11.08 -0.26
CA LEU A 254 0.30 9.85 -0.88
C LEU A 254 1.37 10.13 -1.94
N SER A 255 2.41 9.31 -1.96
CA SER A 255 3.39 9.29 -3.05
C SER A 255 3.69 7.87 -3.49
N MET A 256 3.98 7.71 -4.78
CA MET A 256 4.33 6.41 -5.35
C MET A 256 5.61 5.88 -4.73
N ARG A 257 5.59 4.63 -4.27
CA ARG A 257 6.80 3.93 -3.81
C ARG A 257 7.16 2.80 -4.76
N GLN A 258 6.18 1.96 -5.08
CA GLN A 258 6.29 0.87 -6.02
C GLN A 258 4.93 0.74 -6.71
N VAL A 259 4.96 0.81 -8.03
CA VAL A 259 3.80 0.69 -8.90
C VAL A 259 4.15 -0.38 -9.91
N GLU A 260 3.37 -1.45 -9.94
CA GLU A 260 3.51 -2.53 -10.92
C GLU A 260 2.32 -2.45 -11.87
N VAL A 261 2.61 -2.57 -13.15
CA VAL A 261 1.62 -2.66 -14.23
C VAL A 261 1.81 -4.00 -14.93
N SER A 262 0.76 -4.51 -15.53
CA SER A 262 0.75 -5.82 -16.18
C SER A 262 -0.04 -5.78 -17.47
N LYS A 263 0.47 -6.50 -18.48
CA LYS A 263 -0.29 -6.89 -19.67
C LYS A 263 -0.67 -8.37 -19.52
N THR A 264 -1.96 -8.66 -19.43
CA THR A 264 -2.47 -10.03 -19.42
C THR A 264 -2.78 -10.45 -20.85
N LEU A 265 -2.12 -11.52 -21.31
CA LEU A 265 -2.41 -12.18 -22.58
C LEU A 265 -2.92 -13.59 -22.29
N VAL A 266 -4.14 -13.89 -22.72
CA VAL A 266 -4.70 -15.24 -22.68
C VAL A 266 -4.74 -15.79 -24.09
N PHE A 267 -4.08 -16.93 -24.28
CA PHE A 267 -4.03 -17.64 -25.56
C PHE A 267 -5.11 -18.72 -25.61
N ASP A 268 -5.64 -18.97 -26.79
CA ASP A 268 -6.60 -20.04 -27.07
C ASP A 268 -5.96 -21.45 -27.10
N ASP A 269 -4.63 -21.53 -27.32
CA ASP A 269 -3.85 -22.76 -27.32
C ASP A 269 -2.57 -22.64 -26.47
N PRO A 270 -2.34 -23.53 -25.48
CA PRO A 270 -1.13 -23.53 -24.65
C PRO A 270 0.20 -23.57 -25.44
N ARG A 271 0.21 -24.18 -26.63
CA ARG A 271 1.41 -24.26 -27.48
C ARG A 271 1.84 -22.88 -27.98
N ARG A 272 0.88 -21.98 -28.20
CA ARG A 272 1.13 -20.60 -28.66
C ARG A 272 1.68 -19.74 -27.53
N ALA A 273 1.13 -19.88 -26.33
CA ALA A 273 1.70 -19.24 -25.13
C ALA A 273 3.17 -19.65 -24.91
N ARG A 274 3.49 -20.94 -25.12
CA ARG A 274 4.87 -21.43 -25.01
C ARG A 274 5.79 -20.81 -26.07
N GLY A 275 5.36 -20.79 -27.34
CA GLY A 275 6.13 -20.16 -28.42
C GLY A 275 6.38 -18.67 -28.18
N PHE A 276 5.34 -17.93 -27.74
CA PHE A 276 5.46 -16.53 -27.34
C PHE A 276 6.45 -16.35 -26.19
N PHE A 277 6.36 -17.17 -25.14
CA PHE A 277 7.28 -17.07 -23.98
C PHE A 277 8.73 -17.36 -24.38
N GLU A 278 8.98 -18.39 -25.19
CA GLU A 278 10.32 -18.73 -25.68
C GLU A 278 10.92 -17.60 -26.54
N ALA A 279 10.11 -17.00 -27.42
CA ALA A 279 10.51 -15.83 -28.22
C ALA A 279 10.80 -14.60 -27.33
N LEU A 280 9.89 -14.28 -26.41
CA LEU A 280 10.05 -13.16 -25.48
C LEU A 280 11.34 -13.29 -24.66
N VAL A 281 11.63 -14.47 -24.11
CA VAL A 281 12.90 -14.69 -23.40
C VAL A 281 14.08 -14.46 -24.33
N THR A 282 14.09 -15.09 -25.51
CA THR A 282 15.19 -14.98 -26.47
C THR A 282 15.48 -13.54 -26.86
N ASP A 283 14.43 -12.77 -27.18
CA ASP A 283 14.55 -11.37 -27.62
C ASP A 283 14.97 -10.42 -26.47
N ASN A 284 14.68 -10.79 -25.22
CA ASN A 284 14.88 -9.92 -24.06
C ASN A 284 16.05 -10.37 -23.14
N VAL A 285 16.74 -11.48 -23.42
CA VAL A 285 17.92 -11.97 -22.65
C VAL A 285 19.06 -10.94 -22.58
N GLY A 286 19.10 -9.98 -23.50
CA GLY A 286 20.07 -8.87 -23.54
C GLY A 286 19.65 -7.59 -22.79
N ILE A 287 18.38 -7.47 -22.36
CA ILE A 287 17.87 -6.22 -21.78
C ILE A 287 18.56 -5.93 -20.44
N GLY A 288 19.10 -4.71 -20.34
CA GLY A 288 19.83 -4.25 -19.16
C GLY A 288 21.32 -4.59 -19.14
N ARG A 289 21.87 -5.22 -20.19
CA ARG A 289 23.32 -5.33 -20.34
C ARG A 289 23.92 -3.94 -20.61
N PRO A 290 25.02 -3.54 -19.94
CA PRO A 290 25.62 -2.21 -20.11
C PRO A 290 25.96 -1.87 -21.56
N GLU A 291 26.35 -2.87 -22.36
CA GLU A 291 26.66 -2.74 -23.79
C GLU A 291 25.44 -2.55 -24.71
N ALA A 292 24.21 -2.75 -24.20
CA ALA A 292 22.96 -2.65 -24.95
C ALA A 292 22.09 -1.44 -24.54
N VAL A 293 22.56 -0.60 -23.62
CA VAL A 293 21.92 0.66 -23.23
C VAL A 293 22.71 1.81 -23.84
N SER A 294 22.24 2.35 -24.98
CA SER A 294 22.78 3.56 -25.62
C SER A 294 22.05 4.81 -25.16
#